data_AF-A0A5Q8CH45-F1
#
_entry.id   AF-A0A5Q8CH45-F1
#
_cell.length_a   1.000
_cell.length_b   1.000
_cell.length_c   1.000
_cell.angle_alpha   90.00
_cell.angle_beta   90.00
_cell.angle_gamma   90.00
#
_symmetry.space_group_name_H-M   'P 1'
#
loop_
_entity.id
_entity.type
_entity.pdbx_description
1 polymer ?
#
loop_
_entity_poly.entity_id
_entity_poly.type
_entity_poly.pdbx_seq_one_letter_code
_entity_poly.pdbx_strand_id
1 'polypeptide(L)' 'MNATAGNLETLEASLMADIAAAADEQAIEAVRVSALGKKGSVSE' A
#
# COMPACT_ATOMS: atom_id res chain seq x y z
N MET A 1 16.46 14.64 0.44
CA MET A 1 15.59 13.44 0.57
C MET A 1 15.41 12.88 -0.82
N ASN A 2 15.66 11.59 -1.01
CA ASN A 2 15.47 10.94 -2.31
C ASN A 2 13.96 10.83 -2.58
N ALA A 3 13.47 11.28 -3.74
CA ALA A 3 12.04 11.30 -4.06
C ALA A 3 11.40 9.90 -3.93
N THR A 4 12.14 8.85 -4.29
CA THR A 4 11.73 7.45 -4.15
C THR A 4 11.55 7.03 -2.68
N ALA A 5 12.36 7.54 -1.75
CA ALA A 5 12.27 7.19 -0.33
C ALA A 5 10.97 7.74 0.30
N GLY A 6 10.61 8.99 -0.01
CA GLY A 6 9.34 9.58 0.46
C GLY A 6 8.10 8.90 -0.11
N ASN A 7 8.19 8.41 -1.35
CA ASN A 7 7.10 7.64 -1.98
C ASN A 7 6.91 6.27 -1.33
N LEU A 8 8.00 5.58 -0.96
CA LEU A 8 7.93 4.31 -0.24
C LEU A 8 7.35 4.47 1.16
N GLU A 9 7.80 5.48 1.91
CA GLU A 9 7.28 5.78 3.27
C GLU A 9 5.78 6.09 3.23
N THR A 10 5.33 6.85 2.23
CA THR A 10 3.91 7.17 2.03
C THR A 10 3.11 5.90 1.68
N LEU A 11 3.67 5.04 0.83
CA LEU A 11 3.04 3.78 0.46
C LEU A 11 2.91 2.84 1.66
N GLU A 12 3.96 2.71 2.48
CA GLU A 12 3.95 1.90 3.69
C GLU A 12 2.89 2.39 4.68
N ALA A 13 2.84 3.70 4.96
CA ALA A 13 1.85 4.28 5.86
C ALA A 13 0.41 4.05 5.39
N SER A 14 0.15 4.20 4.09
CA SER A 14 -1.17 3.91 3.49
C SER A 14 -1.54 2.44 3.64
N LEU A 15 -0.61 1.52 3.34
CA LEU A 15 -0.89 0.08 3.44
C LEU A 15 -1.12 -0.35 4.89
N MET A 16 -0.36 0.19 5.84
CA MET A 16 -0.56 -0.08 7.27
C MET A 16 -1.93 0.38 7.76
N ALA A 17 -2.40 1.55 7.32
CA ALA A 17 -3.73 2.05 7.64
C ALA A 17 -4.84 1.17 7.02
N ASP A 18 -4.69 0.79 5.76
CA ASP A 18 -5.64 -0.07 5.05
C ASP A 18 -5.74 -1.47 5.71
N ILE A 19 -4.60 -2.04 6.13
CA ILE A 19 -4.55 -3.32 6.86
C ILE A 19 -5.25 -3.20 8.21
N ALA A 20 -4.99 -2.13 8.97
CA ALA A 20 -5.60 -1.92 10.28
C ALA A 20 -7.13 -1.71 10.20
N ALA A 21 -7.63 -1.18 9.08
CA ALA A 21 -9.05 -0.96 8.84
C ALA A 21 -9.81 -2.21 8.32
N ALA A 22 -9.09 -3.26 7.91
CA ALA A 22 -9.71 -4.46 7.37
C ALA A 22 -10.43 -5.27 8.46
N ALA A 23 -11.73 -5.51 8.27
CA ALA A 23 -12.57 -6.17 9.27
C ALA A 23 -12.55 -7.70 9.19
N ASP A 24 -12.08 -8.26 8.07
CA ASP A 24 -12.06 -9.70 7.80
C ASP A 24 -11.00 -10.07 6.74
N GLU A 25 -10.89 -11.36 6.47
CA GLU A 25 -9.93 -11.91 5.51
C GLU A 25 -10.20 -11.46 4.07
N GLN A 26 -11.47 -11.23 3.69
CA GLN A 26 -11.81 -10.73 2.35
C GLN A 26 -11.36 -9.27 2.18
N ALA A 27 -11.53 -8.44 3.22
CA ALA A 27 -11.03 -7.08 3.24
C ALA A 27 -9.49 -7.04 3.15
N ILE A 28 -8.79 -7.92 3.88
CA ILE A 28 -7.33 -8.05 3.78
C ILE A 28 -6.90 -8.46 2.37
N GLU A 29 -7.60 -9.40 1.74
CA GLU A 29 -7.30 -9.81 0.37
C GLU A 29 -7.52 -8.68 -0.64
N ALA A 30 -8.55 -7.85 -0.45
CA ALA A 30 -8.77 -6.66 -1.26
C ALA A 30 -7.61 -5.64 -1.12
N VAL A 31 -7.09 -5.43 0.09
CA VAL A 31 -5.90 -4.59 0.33
C VAL A 31 -4.69 -5.16 -0.41
N ARG A 32 -4.46 -6.48 -0.34
CA ARG A 32 -3.36 -7.15 -1.05
C ARG A 32 -3.45 -6.97 -2.56
N VAL A 33 -4.62 -7.21 -3.15
CA VAL A 33 -4.84 -7.08 -4.60
C VAL A 33 -4.65 -5.62 -5.05
N SER A 34 -5.17 -4.65 -4.29
CA SER A 34 -4.99 -3.22 -4.54
C SER A 34 -3.51 -2.82 -4.50
N ALA A 35 -2.76 -3.31 -3.52
CA ALA A 35 -1.32 -3.06 -3.39
C ALA A 35 -0.52 -3.60 -4.60
N LEU A 36 -0.85 -4.80 -5.07
CA LEU A 36 -0.23 -5.41 -6.25
C LEU A 36 -0.66 -4.74 -7.57
N GLY A 37 -1.89 -4.23 -7.63
CA GLY A 37 -2.46 -3.53 -8.78
C GLY A 37 -1.87 -2.12 -9.02
N LYS A 38 -1.30 -1.49 -7.98
CA LYS A 38 -0.57 -0.21 -8.07
C LYS A 38 0.83 -0.34 -8.69
N LYS A 39 0.99 -1.22 -9.69
CA LYS A 39 2.26 -1.59 -10.36
C LYS A 39 3.00 -0.44 -11.07
N GLY A 40 2.45 0.79 -11.03
CA GLY A 40 3.10 2.02 -11.50
C GLY A 40 3.52 3.01 -10.41
N SER A 41 3.13 2.81 -9.14
CA SER A 41 3.43 3.76 -8.05
C SER A 41 4.81 3.57 -7.40
N VAL A 42 5.40 2.39 -7.56
CA VAL A 42 6.73 2.03 -7.02
C VAL A 42 7.83 2.15 -8.09
N SER A 43 7.43 2.30 -9.36
CA SER A 43 8.33 2.35 -10.51
C SER A 43 8.51 3.79 -11.01
N GLU A 44 9.29 4.59 -10.29
CA GLU A 44 10.01 5.78 -10.79
C GLU A 44 11.47 5.75 -10.31
#